data_AF-A0A7S3JRX6-F1
#
_entry.id   AF-A0A7S3JRX6-F1
#
_cell.length_a   1.000
_cell.length_b   1.000
_cell.length_c   1.000
_cell.angle_alpha   90.00
_cell.angle_beta   90.00
_cell.angle_gamma   90.00
#
_symmetry.space_group_name_H-M   'P 1'
#
loop_
_entity.id
_entity.type
_entity.pdbx_description
1 polymer ?
#
loop_
_entity_poly.entity_id
_entity_poly.type
_entity_poly.pdbx_seq_one_letter_code
_entity_poly.pdbx_strand_id
1 'polypeptide(L)'
;VTRTRRWPLLIDPHLQGIAWIKGKYSTSSQIQFLHPDYHINKVSYSNLLDNIATAVTAGSYIVIEDVDELFDGALMPLLCRSLTQNGGKEYVIIGEHEIEFNSKFQLILQTQLKKPQFSANIQSALSIVNFTVTKQGLEEQLRDYT
;
A
#
# COMPACT_ATOMS: atom_id res chain seq x y z
N VAL A 1 4.68 -9.87 18.40
CA VAL A 1 3.71 -9.35 17.41
C VAL A 1 4.11 -9.87 16.05
N THR A 2 3.27 -10.74 15.50
CA THR A 2 3.56 -11.63 14.36
C THR A 2 3.80 -10.81 13.09
N ARG A 3 4.97 -10.98 12.45
CA ARG A 3 5.30 -10.43 11.12
C ARG A 3 4.25 -10.91 10.12
N THR A 4 3.19 -10.13 9.92
CA THR A 4 2.19 -10.40 8.88
C THR A 4 2.89 -10.34 7.53
N ARG A 5 2.94 -11.46 6.83
CA ARG A 5 3.55 -11.58 5.49
C ARG A 5 2.78 -10.82 4.40
N ARG A 6 1.62 -10.24 4.74
CA ARG A 6 0.71 -9.52 3.85
C ARG A 6 0.87 -8.02 4.01
N TRP A 7 0.66 -7.30 2.93
CA TRP A 7 0.70 -5.84 2.94
C TRP A 7 -0.59 -5.27 3.54
N PRO A 8 -0.52 -4.29 4.45
CA PRO A 8 -1.70 -3.70 5.05
C PRO A 8 -2.43 -2.80 4.05
N LEU A 9 -3.75 -2.94 3.99
CA LEU A 9 -4.67 -2.06 3.27
C LEU A 9 -5.47 -1.26 4.30
N LEU A 10 -5.20 0.04 4.40
CA LEU A 10 -5.86 0.94 5.31
C LEU A 10 -7.14 1.48 4.68
N ILE A 11 -8.29 1.17 5.29
CA ILE A 11 -9.57 1.79 4.96
C ILE A 11 -9.70 3.06 5.79
N ASP A 12 -9.49 4.20 5.13
CA ASP A 12 -9.41 5.52 5.76
C ASP A 12 -10.22 6.55 4.96
N PRO A 13 -11.57 6.54 5.07
CA PRO A 13 -12.44 7.43 4.32
C PRO A 13 -12.36 8.89 4.77
N HIS A 14 -11.69 9.17 5.90
CA HIS A 14 -11.53 10.51 6.47
C HIS A 14 -10.07 11.01 6.37
N LEU A 15 -9.18 10.26 5.72
CA LEU A 15 -7.77 10.59 5.51
C LEU A 15 -6.97 10.87 6.81
N GLN A 16 -7.44 10.38 7.96
CA GLN A 16 -6.78 10.63 9.23
C GLN A 16 -5.63 9.68 9.50
N GLY A 17 -5.77 8.42 9.10
CA GLY A 17 -4.72 7.42 9.19
C GLY A 17 -3.53 7.79 8.30
N ILE A 18 -3.81 8.21 7.07
CA ILE A 18 -2.74 8.64 6.16
C ILE A 18 -2.07 9.93 6.61
N ALA A 19 -2.82 10.91 7.14
CA ALA A 19 -2.25 12.12 7.72
C ALA A 19 -1.36 11.82 8.92
N TRP A 20 -1.74 10.85 9.76
CA TRP A 20 -0.92 10.38 10.88
C TRP A 20 0.36 9.68 10.41
N ILE A 21 0.28 8.82 9.38
CA ILE A 21 1.46 8.18 8.78
C ILE A 21 2.38 9.25 8.19
N LYS A 22 1.85 10.19 7.41
CA LYS A 22 2.59 11.33 6.88
C LYS A 22 3.30 12.09 8.00
N GLY A 23 2.60 12.46 9.07
CA GLY A 23 3.20 13.16 10.22
C GLY A 23 4.28 12.34 10.94
N LYS A 24 4.05 11.04 11.17
CA LYS A 24 4.99 10.16 11.85
C LYS A 24 6.27 9.92 11.06
N TYR A 25 6.15 9.81 9.73
CA TYR A 25 7.28 9.53 8.84
C TYR A 25 7.81 10.78 8.12
N SER A 26 7.29 11.98 8.41
CA SER A 26 7.75 13.27 7.85
C SER A 26 9.23 13.54 8.09
N THR A 27 9.81 12.98 9.15
CA THR A 27 11.22 13.16 9.52
C THR A 27 12.13 12.06 8.93
N SER A 28 11.55 11.00 8.35
CA SER A 28 12.29 9.90 7.73
C SER A 28 12.17 10.00 6.21
N SER A 29 13.23 10.43 5.53
CA SER A 29 13.31 10.55 4.06
C SER A 29 13.20 9.21 3.29
N GLN A 30 12.70 8.16 3.92
CA GLN A 30 12.62 6.80 3.36
C GLN A 30 11.20 6.43 2.92
N ILE A 31 10.19 7.26 3.21
CA ILE A 31 8.80 7.01 2.81
C ILE A 31 8.43 7.84 1.56
N GLN A 32 7.88 7.17 0.56
CA GLN A 32 7.34 7.81 -0.65
C GLN A 32 5.83 7.62 -0.68
N PHE A 33 5.10 8.69 -0.97
CA PHE A 33 3.66 8.68 -1.14
C PHE A 33 3.35 8.72 -2.63
N LEU A 34 2.69 7.68 -3.12
CA LEU A 34 2.29 7.56 -4.52
C LEU A 34 0.78 7.65 -4.59
N HIS A 35 0.29 8.59 -5.38
CA HIS A 35 -1.13 8.68 -5.71
C HIS A 35 -1.32 8.03 -7.09
N PRO A 36 -2.00 6.87 -7.17
CA PRO A 36 -2.26 6.22 -8.43
C PRO A 36 -3.39 6.99 -9.12
N ASP A 37 -3.03 7.85 -10.05
CA ASP A 37 -4.04 8.52 -10.87
C ASP A 37 -4.46 7.61 -12.02
N TYR A 38 -5.38 6.69 -11.71
CA TYR A 38 -5.93 5.73 -12.67
C TYR A 38 -6.76 6.40 -13.78
N HIS A 39 -7.19 7.65 -13.58
CA HIS A 39 -8.05 8.39 -14.49
C HIS A 39 -7.26 9.23 -15.51
N ILE A 40 -5.99 9.53 -15.23
CA ILE A 40 -5.27 10.55 -15.99
C ILE A 40 -4.61 10.05 -17.28
N ASN A 41 -4.22 8.77 -17.44
CA ASN A 41 -3.81 8.09 -18.71
C ASN A 41 -2.95 6.84 -18.42
N LYS A 42 -2.84 5.89 -19.37
CA LYS A 42 -1.97 4.68 -19.29
C LYS A 42 -0.50 4.99 -18.93
N VAL A 43 -0.01 6.18 -19.32
CA VAL A 43 1.35 6.66 -19.01
C VAL A 43 1.55 6.93 -17.52
N SER A 44 0.56 7.51 -16.83
CA SER A 44 0.62 7.75 -15.38
C SER A 44 0.71 6.44 -14.60
N TYR A 45 0.01 5.40 -15.09
CA TYR A 45 0.06 4.07 -14.49
C TYR A 45 1.41 3.37 -14.72
N SER A 46 2.00 3.47 -15.91
CA SER A 46 3.36 2.96 -16.14
C SER A 46 4.39 3.66 -15.24
N ASN A 47 4.30 4.99 -15.08
CA ASN A 47 5.17 5.73 -14.17
C ASN A 47 5.01 5.26 -12.71
N LEU A 48 3.80 4.93 -12.26
CA LEU A 48 3.57 4.35 -10.93
C LEU A 48 4.37 3.03 -10.77
N LEU A 49 4.27 2.13 -11.74
CA LEU A 49 4.97 0.84 -11.71
C LEU A 49 6.50 1.02 -11.68
N ASP A 50 7.04 1.96 -12.46
CA ASP A 50 8.46 2.30 -12.47
C ASP A 50 8.95 2.85 -11.11
N ASN A 51 8.16 3.73 -10.49
CA ASN A 51 8.45 4.25 -9.15
C ASN A 51 8.44 3.14 -8.10
N ILE A 52 7.47 2.22 -8.18
CA ILE A 52 7.39 1.06 -7.29
C ILE A 52 8.61 0.16 -7.51
N ALA A 53 8.96 -0.16 -8.76
CA ALA A 53 10.12 -0.98 -9.10
C ALA A 53 11.44 -0.40 -8.54
N THR A 54 11.62 0.91 -8.72
CA THR A 54 12.78 1.64 -8.19
C THR A 54 12.84 1.55 -6.66
N ALA A 55 11.71 1.75 -5.98
CA ALA A 55 11.65 1.68 -4.52
C ALA A 55 11.81 0.26 -3.98
N VAL A 56 11.28 -0.75 -4.67
CA VAL A 56 11.47 -2.17 -4.34
C VAL A 56 12.95 -2.52 -4.39
N THR A 57 13.67 -2.05 -5.39
CA THR A 57 15.12 -2.25 -5.50
C THR A 57 15.88 -1.47 -4.41
N ALA A 58 15.47 -0.22 -4.16
CA ALA A 58 16.09 0.63 -3.14
C ALA A 58 15.80 0.17 -1.70
N GLY A 59 14.76 -0.65 -1.47
CA GLY A 59 14.30 -1.02 -0.14
C GLY A 59 13.60 0.13 0.60
N SER A 60 13.00 1.05 -0.14
CA SER A 60 12.27 2.20 0.39
C SER A 60 10.89 1.78 0.93
N TYR A 61 10.28 2.67 1.71
CA TYR A 61 8.90 2.50 2.17
C TYR A 61 7.99 3.23 1.19
N ILE A 62 6.98 2.57 0.64
CA ILE A 62 5.97 3.18 -0.22
C ILE A 62 4.62 3.12 0.47
N VAL A 63 3.88 4.22 0.36
CA VAL A 63 2.44 4.27 0.61
C VAL A 63 1.74 4.59 -0.70
N ILE A 64 0.84 3.71 -1.14
CA ILE A 64 -0.05 3.97 -2.26
C ILE A 64 -1.36 4.48 -1.68
N GLU A 65 -1.68 5.74 -1.96
CA GLU A 65 -2.92 6.39 -1.54
C GLU A 65 -4.05 6.09 -2.52
N ASP A 66 -5.31 6.29 -2.10
CA ASP A 66 -6.47 6.25 -3.00
C ASP A 66 -6.57 5.00 -3.90
N VAL A 67 -6.24 3.83 -3.35
CA VAL A 67 -6.33 2.58 -4.08
C VAL A 67 -7.80 2.22 -4.31
N ASP A 68 -8.18 2.14 -5.59
CA ASP A 68 -9.52 1.79 -6.05
C ASP A 68 -9.61 0.33 -6.54
N GLU A 69 -10.81 -0.16 -6.79
CA GLU A 69 -11.12 -1.50 -7.30
C GLU A 69 -10.45 -1.78 -8.66
N LEU A 70 -10.10 -0.73 -9.41
CA LEU A 70 -9.28 -0.77 -10.63
C LEU A 70 -7.80 -1.10 -10.39
N PHE A 71 -7.39 -1.37 -9.15
CA PHE A 71 -6.03 -1.80 -8.83
C PHE A 71 -5.67 -3.06 -9.62
N ASP A 72 -4.88 -2.86 -10.68
CA ASP A 72 -4.62 -3.87 -11.69
C ASP A 72 -3.76 -5.01 -11.14
N GLY A 73 -3.96 -6.21 -11.70
CA GLY A 73 -3.26 -7.44 -11.29
C GLY A 73 -1.76 -7.42 -11.56
N ALA A 74 -1.23 -6.40 -12.24
CA ALA A 74 0.20 -6.23 -12.50
C ALA A 74 1.07 -6.19 -11.23
N LEU A 75 0.51 -5.71 -10.11
CA LEU A 75 1.18 -5.69 -8.80
C LEU A 75 0.87 -6.94 -7.97
N MET A 76 0.04 -7.87 -8.46
CA MET A 76 -0.32 -9.09 -7.75
C MET A 76 0.89 -9.92 -7.31
N PRO A 77 1.93 -10.12 -8.13
CA PRO A 77 3.10 -10.88 -7.68
C PRO A 77 3.83 -10.19 -6.52
N LEU A 78 3.87 -8.85 -6.50
CA LEU A 78 4.39 -8.07 -5.36
C LEU A 78 3.49 -8.22 -4.13
N LEU A 79 2.16 -8.15 -4.31
CA LEU A 79 1.21 -8.29 -3.22
C LEU A 79 1.25 -9.68 -2.57
N CYS A 80 1.34 -10.73 -3.40
CA CYS A 80 1.47 -12.11 -2.96
C CYS A 80 2.87 -12.47 -2.44
N ARG A 81 3.86 -11.58 -2.62
CA ARG A 81 5.29 -11.87 -2.41
C ARG A 81 5.72 -13.14 -3.15
N SER A 82 5.30 -13.25 -4.41
CA SER A 82 5.75 -14.27 -5.34
C SER A 82 7.18 -13.95 -5.76
N LEU A 83 8.13 -14.26 -4.88
CA LEU A 83 9.55 -13.99 -5.08
C LEU A 83 10.25 -15.20 -5.71
N THR A 84 11.04 -14.96 -6.75
CA THR A 84 11.93 -15.94 -7.36
C THR A 84 13.33 -15.73 -6.81
N GLN A 85 14.01 -16.81 -6.41
CA GLN A 85 15.41 -16.72 -6.00
C GLN A 85 16.33 -17.05 -7.17
N ASN A 86 17.28 -16.17 -7.46
CA ASN A 86 18.32 -16.39 -8.45
C ASN A 86 19.66 -15.88 -7.91
N GLY A 87 20.69 -16.75 -7.88
CA GLY A 87 22.03 -16.36 -7.44
C GLY A 87 22.14 -15.81 -6.02
N GLY A 88 21.25 -16.20 -5.10
CA GLY A 88 21.22 -15.70 -3.72
C GLY A 88 20.50 -14.36 -3.51
N LYS A 89 19.89 -13.82 -4.57
CA LYS A 89 19.04 -12.63 -4.54
C LYS A 89 17.58 -13.00 -4.81
N GLU A 90 16.67 -12.19 -4.29
CA GLU A 90 15.23 -12.33 -4.49
C GLU A 90 14.77 -11.38 -5.59
N TYR A 91 13.83 -11.84 -6.43
CA TYR A 91 13.28 -11.07 -7.54
C TYR A 91 11.76 -11.17 -7.55
N VAL A 92 11.09 -10.13 -8.00
CA VAL A 92 9.62 -10.07 -8.14
C VAL A 92 9.25 -9.55 -9.52
N ILE A 93 8.23 -10.13 -10.12
CA ILE A 93 7.73 -9.66 -11.41
C ILE A 93 6.67 -8.58 -11.16
N ILE A 94 6.85 -7.39 -11.72
CA ILE A 94 5.89 -6.30 -11.67
C ILE A 94 5.53 -5.91 -13.11
N GLY A 95 4.27 -6.10 -13.49
CA GLY A 95 3.86 -5.97 -14.89
C GLY A 95 4.58 -6.99 -15.78
N GLU A 96 5.46 -6.50 -16.65
CA GLU A 96 6.27 -7.32 -17.57
C GLU A 96 7.77 -7.35 -17.20
N HIS A 97 8.15 -6.74 -16.06
CA HIS A 97 9.54 -6.57 -15.65
C HIS A 97 9.89 -7.37 -14.41
N GLU A 98 11.06 -8.01 -14.41
CA GLU A 98 11.64 -8.65 -13.23
C GLU A 98 12.51 -7.65 -12.47
N ILE A 99 12.17 -7.42 -11.20
CA ILE A 99 12.79 -6.41 -10.34
C ILE A 99 13.45 -7.10 -9.14
N GLU A 100 14.67 -6.70 -8.78
CA GLU A 100 15.36 -7.19 -7.59
C GLU A 100 14.60 -6.76 -6.33
N PHE A 101 14.14 -7.74 -5.54
CA PHE A 101 13.38 -7.49 -4.33
C PHE A 101 14.31 -7.24 -3.15
N ASN A 102 14.21 -6.06 -2.55
CA ASN A 102 14.93 -5.74 -1.34
C ASN A 102 14.11 -6.11 -0.09
N SER A 103 14.66 -6.95 0.78
CA SER A 103 14.04 -7.35 2.04
C SER A 103 13.70 -6.19 3.00
N LYS A 104 14.28 -4.99 2.82
CA LYS A 104 13.94 -3.78 3.59
C LYS A 104 12.68 -3.05 3.07
N PHE A 105 12.27 -3.34 1.85
CA PHE A 105 11.11 -2.72 1.21
C PHE A 105 9.84 -2.92 2.05
N GLN A 106 9.06 -1.86 2.20
CA GLN A 106 7.73 -1.95 2.80
C GLN A 106 6.70 -1.23 1.95
N LEU A 107 5.53 -1.86 1.81
CA LEU A 107 4.39 -1.33 1.10
C LEU A 107 3.19 -1.19 2.04
N ILE A 108 2.55 -0.04 1.98
CA ILE A 108 1.27 0.22 2.63
C ILE A 108 0.31 0.70 1.56
N LEU A 109 -0.92 0.17 1.56
CA LEU A 109 -1.98 0.61 0.68
C LEU A 109 -3.01 1.37 1.52
N GLN A 110 -3.58 2.44 0.99
CA GLN A 110 -4.67 3.17 1.61
C GLN A 110 -5.79 3.35 0.59
N THR A 111 -7.03 3.26 1.05
CA THR A 111 -8.21 3.51 0.23
C THR A 111 -9.20 4.41 0.98
N GLN A 112 -9.82 5.33 0.25
CA GLN A 112 -10.90 6.19 0.76
C GLN A 112 -12.26 5.49 0.69
N LEU A 113 -12.33 4.36 -0.03
CA LEU A 113 -13.56 3.58 -0.16
C LEU A 113 -13.93 2.97 1.20
N LYS A 114 -15.08 3.35 1.74
CA LYS A 114 -15.63 2.78 3.00
C LYS A 114 -15.84 1.27 2.92
N LYS A 115 -16.12 0.77 1.72
CA LYS A 115 -16.38 -0.64 1.45
C LYS A 115 -15.76 -1.01 0.10
N PRO A 116 -14.43 -1.23 0.04
CA PRO A 116 -13.80 -1.57 -1.21
C PRO A 116 -14.16 -3.01 -1.60
N GLN A 117 -14.64 -3.22 -2.82
CA GLN A 117 -14.93 -4.55 -3.37
C GLN A 117 -13.78 -5.03 -4.25
N PHE A 118 -12.60 -5.16 -3.65
CA PHE A 118 -11.48 -5.79 -4.33
C PHE A 118 -11.81 -7.24 -4.70
N SER A 119 -11.22 -7.73 -5.79
CA SER A 119 -11.28 -9.14 -6.17
C SER A 119 -10.77 -10.05 -5.03
N ALA A 120 -11.33 -11.25 -4.89
CA ALA A 120 -10.97 -12.21 -3.84
C ALA A 120 -9.44 -12.49 -3.77
N ASN A 121 -8.77 -12.50 -4.93
CA ASN A 121 -7.32 -12.64 -5.03
C ASN A 121 -6.59 -11.51 -4.28
N ILE A 122 -6.95 -10.25 -4.54
CA ILE A 122 -6.36 -9.08 -3.87
C ILE A 122 -6.69 -9.10 -2.37
N GLN A 123 -7.95 -9.37 -2.00
CA GLN A 123 -8.34 -9.44 -0.59
C GLN A 123 -7.56 -10.50 0.20
N SER A 124 -7.23 -11.63 -0.44
CA SER A 124 -6.46 -12.70 0.20
C SER A 124 -4.98 -12.35 0.40
N ALA A 125 -4.43 -11.51 -0.49
CA ALA A 125 -3.03 -11.08 -0.47
C ALA A 125 -2.80 -9.91 0.50
N LEU A 126 -3.83 -9.11 0.76
CA LEU A 126 -3.78 -7.94 1.64
C LEU A 126 -4.24 -8.26 3.07
N SER A 127 -3.83 -7.42 4.01
CA SER A 127 -4.34 -7.41 5.38
C SER A 127 -5.17 -6.15 5.58
N ILE A 128 -6.49 -6.29 5.65
CA ILE A 128 -7.38 -5.13 5.79
C ILE A 128 -7.26 -4.56 7.22
N VAL A 129 -7.01 -3.26 7.30
CA VAL A 129 -6.96 -2.48 8.55
C VAL A 129 -8.01 -1.39 8.46
N ASN A 130 -9.10 -1.54 9.22
CA ASN A 130 -10.18 -0.56 9.26
C ASN A 130 -9.81 0.59 10.21
N PHE A 131 -9.42 1.74 9.66
CA PHE A 131 -9.13 2.94 10.46
C PHE A 131 -10.40 3.76 10.77
N THR A 132 -11.50 3.45 10.10
CA THR A 132 -12.82 4.07 10.33
C THR A 132 -13.37 3.79 11.73
N VAL A 133 -13.11 2.60 12.28
CA VAL A 133 -13.61 2.16 13.60
C VAL A 133 -12.78 2.74 14.74
N THR A 134 -11.47 2.93 14.53
CA THR A 134 -10.56 3.41 15.58
C THR A 134 -10.82 4.86 15.98
N LYS A 135 -11.52 5.64 15.15
CA LYS A 135 -11.93 7.02 15.49
C LYS A 135 -13.30 7.11 16.14
N GLN A 136 -14.21 6.15 15.90
CA GLN A 136 -15.55 6.21 16.48
C GLN A 136 -15.50 6.11 18.03
N GLY A 137 -14.51 5.41 18.58
CA GLY A 137 -14.25 5.43 20.03
C GLY A 137 -13.77 6.78 20.57
N LEU A 138 -13.17 7.65 19.73
CA LEU A 138 -12.64 8.95 20.16
C LEU A 138 -13.70 10.06 20.11
N GLU A 139 -14.65 9.99 19.16
CA GLU A 139 -15.77 10.95 19.07
C GLU A 139 -16.91 10.63 20.05
N GLU A 140 -17.17 9.35 20.38
CA GLU A 140 -18.12 9.00 21.45
C GLU A 140 -17.60 9.41 22.83
N GLN A 141 -16.30 9.34 23.11
CA GLN A 141 -15.72 9.81 24.37
C GLN A 141 -15.67 11.35 24.51
N LEU A 142 -15.65 12.10 23.40
CA LEU A 142 -15.68 13.57 23.45
C LEU A 142 -17.10 14.13 23.58
N ARG A 143 -18.12 13.35 23.21
CA ARG A 143 -19.54 13.77 23.32
C ARG A 143 -20.15 13.53 24.71
N ASP A 144 -19.51 12.74 25.58
CA ASP A 144 -19.96 12.49 26.96
C ASP A 144 -19.51 13.59 27.96
N TYR A 145 -18.77 14.60 27.48
CA TYR A 145 -18.28 15.74 28.27
C TYR A 145 -18.98 17.08 27.94
N THR A 146 -20.11 17.07 27.22
CA THR A 146 -20.93 18.28 27.00
C THR A 146 -22.35 18.09 27.52
#